data_AF-A0A934FIG5-F1
#
_entry.id   AF-A0A934FIG5-F1
#
_cell.length_a   1.000
_cell.length_b   1.000
_cell.length_c   1.000
_cell.angle_alpha   90.00
_cell.angle_beta   90.00
_cell.angle_gamma   90.00
#
_symmetry.space_group_name_H-M   'P 1'
#
loop_
_entity.id
_entity.type
_entity.pdbx_description
1 polymer ?
#
loop_
_entity_poly.entity_id
_entity_poly.type
_entity_poly.pdbx_seq_one_letter_code
_entity_poly.pdbx_strand_id
1 'polypeptide(L)' 'MKTPTFAMTQPTFTPKSQPETDRLLDGLARVMEPTQVACWLKAPNPAFDGSTPLQVVDRGELDRVWRMLFDVESGQPG' A
#
# COMPACT_ATOMS: atom_id res chain seq x y z
N MET A 1 47.50 -23.13 -2.82
CA MET A 1 46.56 -22.25 -2.10
C MET A 1 45.91 -21.29 -3.08
N LYS A 2 44.64 -21.47 -3.44
CA LYS A 2 43.76 -20.45 -4.03
C LYS A 2 42.33 -20.82 -3.65
N THR A 3 41.82 -20.21 -2.59
CA THR A 3 40.39 -20.20 -2.28
C THR A 3 39.71 -19.15 -3.15
N PRO A 4 38.60 -19.47 -3.84
CA PRO A 4 37.65 -18.45 -4.26
C PRO A 4 36.51 -18.45 -3.24
N THR A 5 36.56 -17.56 -2.25
CA THR A 5 35.41 -17.25 -1.42
C THR A 5 35.08 -15.78 -1.61
N PHE A 6 34.08 -15.53 -2.45
CA PHE A 6 33.23 -14.35 -2.34
C PHE A 6 31.96 -14.66 -3.15
N ALA A 7 31.16 -15.57 -2.61
CA ALA A 7 29.75 -15.58 -2.94
C ALA A 7 29.19 -14.25 -2.40
N MET A 8 29.14 -13.23 -3.25
CA MET A 8 28.30 -12.07 -3.01
C MET A 8 26.89 -12.61 -2.84
N THR A 9 26.42 -12.65 -1.61
CA THR A 9 25.05 -12.95 -1.25
C THR A 9 24.20 -11.91 -1.96
N GLN A 10 23.66 -12.27 -3.12
CA GLN A 10 22.53 -11.54 -3.69
C GLN A 10 21.48 -11.51 -2.58
N PRO A 11 20.95 -10.34 -2.18
CA PRO A 11 19.75 -10.34 -1.37
C PRO A 11 18.71 -11.05 -2.22
N THR A 12 18.35 -12.27 -1.80
CA THR A 12 17.22 -12.97 -2.37
C THR A 12 16.03 -12.08 -2.10
N PHE A 13 15.60 -11.34 -3.13
CA PHE A 13 14.29 -10.71 -3.14
C PHE A 13 13.30 -11.86 -3.19
N THR A 14 13.11 -12.46 -2.02
CA THR A 14 12.09 -13.47 -1.78
C THR A 14 10.81 -12.83 -2.27
N PRO A 15 10.07 -13.44 -3.22
CA PRO A 15 8.73 -13.01 -3.52
C PRO A 15 7.88 -13.37 -2.31
N LYS A 16 8.05 -12.59 -1.24
CA LYS A 16 7.16 -12.62 -0.09
C LYS A 16 5.83 -12.19 -0.66
N SER A 17 4.78 -12.99 -0.45
CA SER A 17 3.41 -12.53 -0.57
C SER A 17 3.31 -11.25 0.24
N GLN A 18 3.46 -10.10 -0.43
CA GLN A 18 3.38 -8.81 0.23
C GLN A 18 1.99 -8.75 0.83
N PRO A 19 1.85 -8.50 2.15
CA PRO A 19 0.54 -8.39 2.75
C PRO A 19 -0.23 -7.33 1.96
N GLU A 20 -1.53 -7.55 1.73
CA GLU A 20 -2.33 -6.68 0.84
C GLU A 20 -2.27 -5.20 1.24
N THR A 21 -2.05 -4.93 2.54
CA THR A 21 -1.76 -3.60 3.09
C THR A 21 -0.50 -2.95 2.51
N ASP A 22 0.59 -3.69 2.30
CA ASP A 22 1.84 -3.17 1.76
C ASP A 22 1.67 -2.76 0.29
N ARG A 23 0.92 -3.56 -0.47
CA ARG A 23 0.52 -3.24 -1.85
C ARG A 23 -0.39 -2.01 -1.93
N LEU A 24 -1.32 -1.88 -0.99
CA LEU A 24 -2.18 -0.70 -0.90
C LEU A 24 -1.36 0.56 -0.63
N LEU A 25 -0.39 0.50 0.29
CA LEU A 25 0.49 1.62 0.59
C LEU A 25 1.35 2.00 -0.62
N ASP A 26 1.87 1.01 -1.36
CA ASP A 26 2.60 1.26 -2.60
C ASP A 26 1.72 1.95 -3.65
N GLY A 27 0.48 1.48 -3.84
CA GLY A 27 -0.48 2.09 -4.76
C GLY A 27 -0.85 3.52 -4.34
N LEU A 28 -1.09 3.76 -3.06
CA LEU A 28 -1.34 5.10 -2.51
C LEU A 28 -0.14 6.03 -2.74
N ALA A 29 1.08 5.54 -2.56
CA ALA A 29 2.30 6.32 -2.78
C ALA A 29 2.53 6.68 -4.26
N ARG A 30 1.88 6.00 -5.21
CA ARG A 30 1.93 6.35 -6.64
C ARG A 30 1.00 7.50 -7.01
N VAL A 31 -0.11 7.65 -6.29
CA VAL A 31 -1.10 8.71 -6.57
C VAL A 31 -0.92 9.95 -5.69
N MET A 32 -0.30 9.81 -4.52
CA MET A 32 -0.05 10.92 -3.60
C MET A 32 1.27 10.73 -2.83
N GLU A 33 1.82 11.84 -2.33
CA GLU A 33 3.05 11.81 -1.54
C GLU A 33 2.90 10.94 -0.27
N PRO A 34 3.93 10.17 0.13
CA PRO A 34 3.83 9.26 1.28
C PRO A 34 3.47 9.96 2.61
N THR A 35 3.85 11.24 2.77
CA THR A 35 3.43 12.06 3.92
C THR A 35 1.94 12.40 3.89
N GLN A 36 1.36 12.57 2.69
CA GLN A 36 -0.07 12.75 2.48
C GLN A 36 -0.82 11.43 2.68
N VAL A 37 -0.27 10.28 2.26
CA VAL A 37 -0.84 8.96 2.54
C VAL A 37 -1.11 8.79 4.03
N ALA A 38 -0.12 9.07 4.88
CA ALA A 38 -0.26 8.94 6.33
C ALA A 38 -1.33 9.88 6.91
N CYS A 39 -1.48 11.08 6.35
CA CYS A 39 -2.53 12.03 6.76
C CYS A 39 -3.91 11.57 6.30
N TRP A 40 -4.03 11.14 5.04
CA TRP A 40 -5.27 10.68 4.44
C TRP A 40 -5.81 9.42 5.13
N LEU A 41 -4.94 8.45 5.45
CA LEU A 41 -5.31 7.26 6.21
C LEU A 41 -5.94 7.58 7.58
N LYS A 42 -5.56 8.70 8.19
CA LYS A 42 -6.06 9.16 9.50
C LYS A 42 -7.20 10.17 9.37
N ALA A 43 -7.45 10.68 8.17
CA ALA A 43 -8.51 11.65 7.92
C ALA A 43 -9.85 10.93 7.74
N PRO A 44 -10.95 11.43 8.34
CA PRO A 44 -12.28 10.89 8.09
C PRO A 44 -12.65 11.11 6.61
N ASN A 45 -13.15 10.08 5.96
CA ASN A 45 -13.51 10.12 4.55
C ASN A 45 -15.00 9.77 4.36
N PRO A 46 -15.81 10.65 3.75
CA PRO A 46 -17.22 10.38 3.51
C PRO A 46 -17.47 9.14 2.62
N ALA A 47 -16.51 8.75 1.77
CA ALA A 47 -16.59 7.50 1.00
C ALA A 47 -16.62 6.23 1.87
N PHE A 48 -16.23 6.34 3.14
CA PHE A 48 -16.21 5.26 4.12
C PHE A 48 -17.18 5.52 5.28
N ASP A 49 -18.34 6.10 4.99
CA ASP A 49 -19.36 6.43 5.99
C ASP A 49 -18.82 7.41 7.06
N GLY A 50 -17.85 8.26 6.69
CA GLY A 50 -17.16 9.19 7.60
C GLY A 50 -16.07 8.54 8.44
N SER A 51 -15.80 7.24 8.27
CA SER A 51 -14.68 6.55 8.94
C SER A 51 -13.35 6.92 8.30
N THR A 52 -12.25 6.72 9.04
CA THR A 52 -10.91 6.88 8.47
C THR A 52 -10.55 5.64 7.64
N PRO A 53 -9.78 5.79 6.55
CA PRO A 53 -9.34 4.63 5.77
C PRO A 53 -8.60 3.60 6.64
N LEU A 54 -7.86 4.04 7.66
CA LEU A 54 -7.20 3.15 8.62
C LEU A 54 -8.20 2.29 9.40
N GLN A 55 -9.34 2.84 9.82
CA GLN A 55 -10.40 2.08 10.49
C GLN A 55 -11.07 1.07 9.55
N VAL A 56 -11.21 1.41 8.28
CA VAL A 56 -11.77 0.50 7.25
C VAL A 56 -10.84 -0.70 7.07
N VAL A 57 -9.52 -0.46 7.00
CA VAL A 57 -8.52 -1.54 6.95
C VAL A 57 -8.56 -2.41 8.21
N ASP A 58 -8.65 -1.79 9.40
CA ASP A 58 -8.72 -2.49 10.68
C ASP A 58 -9.96 -3.40 10.79
N ARG A 59 -11.08 -3.00 10.17
CA ARG A 59 -12.31 -3.80 10.04
C ARG A 59 -12.22 -4.93 9.02
N GLY A 60 -11.13 -5.01 8.25
CA GLY A 60 -10.97 -5.98 7.17
C GLY A 60 -11.64 -5.57 5.86
N GLU A 61 -12.07 -4.32 5.72
CA GLU A 61 -12.73 -3.79 4.52
C GLU A 61 -11.71 -3.18 3.52
N LEU A 62 -10.53 -3.78 3.39
CA LEU A 62 -9.43 -3.28 2.54
C LEU A 62 -9.87 -3.07 1.08
N ASP A 63 -10.76 -3.94 0.56
CA ASP A 63 -11.34 -3.83 -0.79
C ASP A 63 -11.99 -2.47 -1.07
N ARG A 64 -12.64 -1.85 -0.08
CA ARG A 64 -13.25 -0.52 -0.21
C ARG A 64 -12.18 0.54 -0.46
N VAL A 65 -11.05 0.43 0.23
CA VAL A 65 -9.92 1.34 0.09
C VAL A 65 -9.25 1.17 -1.28
N TRP A 66 -9.11 -0.08 -1.73
CA TRP A 66 -8.61 -0.42 -3.06
C TRP A 66 -9.49 0.12 -4.18
N ARG A 67 -10.83 -0.01 -4.07
CA ARG A 67 -11.74 0.55 -5.06
C ARG A 67 -11.56 2.06 -5.17
N MET A 68 -11.51 2.75 -4.04
CA MET A 68 -11.33 4.20 -4.04
C MET A 68 -9.98 4.62 -4.64
N LEU A 69 -8.91 3.86 -4.37
CA LEU A 69 -7.61 4.08 -4.99
C LEU A 69 -7.68 3.88 -6.51
N PHE A 70 -8.37 2.85 -6.98
CA PHE A 70 -8.58 2.60 -8.42
C PHE A 70 -9.39 3.71 -9.09
N ASP A 71 -10.44 4.23 -8.45
CA ASP A 71 -11.21 5.37 -8.96
C ASP A 71 -10.33 6.63 -9.09
N VAL A 72 -9.47 6.88 -8.09
CA VAL A 72 -8.52 8.00 -8.12
C VAL A 72 -7.44 7.81 -9.21
N GLU A 73 -6.89 6.59 -9.35
CA GLU A 73 -5.86 6.29 -10.35
C GLU A 73 -6.42 6.31 -11.78
N SER A 74 -7.66 5.84 -11.98
CA SER A 74 -8.34 5.82 -13.28
C SER A 74 -8.90 7.18 -13.70
N GLY A 75 -9.00 8.14 -12.78
CA GLY A 75 -9.57 9.46 -13.02
C GLY A 75 -11.08 9.45 -13.31
N GLN A 76 -11.76 8.32 -13.07
CA GLN A 76 -13.21 8.22 -13.15
C GLN A 76 -13.79 8.22 -11.72
N PRO A 77 -14.73 9.14 -11.40
CA PRO A 77 -15.53 8.96 -10.20
C PRO A 77 -16.46 7.76 -10.40
N GLY A 78 -16.31 6.73 -9.57
CA GLY A 78 -17.23 5.60 -9.48
C GLY A 78 -18.63 5.97 -9.01
#